data_AF-G9N0E1-F1
#
_entry.id   AF-G9N0E1-F1
#
_cell.length_a   1.000
_cell.length_b   1.000
_cell.length_c   1.000
_cell.angle_alpha   90.00
_cell.angle_beta   90.00
_cell.angle_gamma   90.00
#
_symmetry.space_group_name_H-M   'P 1'
#
loop_
_entity.id
_entity.type
_entity.pdbx_description
1 polymer ?
#
loop_
_entity_poly.entity_id
_entity_poly.type
_entity_poly.pdbx_seq_one_letter_code
_entity_poly.pdbx_strand_id
1 'polypeptide(L)'
;MPGSSSTTNTLTTDPVLVDKLNKEKPRTVDMGILIKRQPPPMFKGDVKELRSHLIQLKAYFKDYENTFDTDEKKVRFASSRLEGTALKWFRPILDNYLESPAGGAQERTQEINGLYID
;
A
#
# COMPACT_ATOMS: atom_id res chain seq x y z
N MET A 1 69.03 5.51 -3.65
CA MET A 1 67.85 5.83 -2.80
C MET A 1 67.77 7.34 -2.64
N PRO A 2 66.59 7.92 -2.35
CA PRO A 2 65.31 7.98 -3.07
C PRO A 2 65.21 9.36 -3.80
N GLY A 3 64.17 9.83 -4.49
CA GLY A 3 62.78 9.43 -4.67
C GLY A 3 62.09 10.47 -5.59
N SER A 4 61.00 10.04 -6.22
CA SER A 4 60.14 10.76 -7.15
C SER A 4 59.52 12.05 -6.61
N SER A 5 59.09 12.94 -7.51
CA SER A 5 57.96 13.85 -7.24
C SER A 5 57.19 14.12 -8.53
N SER A 6 56.03 13.48 -8.64
CA SER A 6 54.99 13.77 -9.61
C SER A 6 54.16 14.96 -9.12
N THR A 7 53.80 15.84 -10.05
CA THR A 7 52.89 16.97 -9.86
C THR A 7 51.44 16.49 -9.83
N THR A 8 50.66 16.87 -8.81
CA THR A 8 49.19 16.94 -8.91
C THR A 8 48.69 18.21 -8.25
N ASN A 9 47.86 18.93 -9.01
CA ASN A 9 47.35 20.27 -8.71
C ASN A 9 46.44 20.27 -7.47
N THR A 10 46.69 21.22 -6.56
CA THR A 10 45.84 21.52 -5.41
C THR A 10 44.83 22.63 -5.76
N LEU A 11 43.55 22.29 -5.91
CA LEU A 11 42.47 23.25 -5.72
C LEU A 11 42.13 23.27 -4.23
N THR A 12 42.51 24.37 -3.60
CA THR A 12 42.19 24.78 -2.23
C THR A 12 40.68 24.95 -2.09
N THR A 13 40.04 24.05 -1.34
CA THR A 13 38.66 24.20 -0.89
C THR A 13 38.66 24.93 0.43
N ASP A 14 38.01 26.10 0.47
CA ASP A 14 37.97 26.99 1.63
C ASP A 14 37.40 26.32 2.91
N PRO A 15 38.03 26.48 4.08
CA PRO A 15 37.63 25.81 5.33
C PRO A 15 36.29 26.33 5.93
N VAL A 16 35.70 27.39 5.38
CA VAL A 16 34.42 27.96 5.86
C VAL A 16 33.21 27.13 5.38
N LEU A 17 33.36 26.36 4.30
CA LEU A 17 32.27 25.54 3.73
C LEU A 17 32.12 24.17 4.42
N VAL A 18 33.17 23.64 5.07
CA VAL A 18 33.12 22.33 5.74
C VAL A 18 32.45 22.39 7.12
N ASP A 19 32.55 23.52 7.82
CA ASP A 19 31.95 23.69 9.16
C ASP A 19 30.43 23.93 9.12
N LYS A 20 29.87 24.32 7.97
CA LYS A 20 28.42 24.52 7.81
C LYS A 20 27.66 23.27 7.39
N LEU A 21 28.35 22.19 7.02
CA LEU A 21 27.73 20.93 6.60
C LEU A 21 27.63 19.89 7.73
N ASN A 22 28.33 20.08 8.86
CA ASN A 22 28.38 19.08 9.94
C ASN A 22 27.68 19.51 11.24
N LYS A 23 26.66 20.37 11.14
CA LYS A 23 25.89 20.83 12.31
C LYS A 23 24.39 20.61 12.22
N GLU A 24 23.97 19.56 11.53
CA GLU A 24 22.70 18.91 11.86
C GLU A 24 23.00 17.48 12.28
N LYS A 25 23.24 17.32 13.59
CA LYS A 25 23.02 16.04 14.28
C LYS A 25 21.67 15.53 13.76
N PRO A 26 21.60 14.34 13.12
CA PRO A 26 20.32 13.82 12.68
C PRO A 26 19.43 13.83 13.91
N ARG A 27 18.32 14.57 13.83
CA ARG A 27 17.33 14.55 14.89
C ARG A 27 16.91 13.10 14.97
N THR A 28 17.42 12.41 15.98
CA THR A 28 16.94 11.10 16.39
C THR A 28 15.50 11.37 16.78
N VAL A 29 14.59 11.21 15.81
CA VAL A 29 13.17 11.07 16.05
C VAL A 29 13.03 9.78 16.83
N ASP A 30 13.28 9.86 18.13
CA ASP A 30 12.87 8.87 19.11
C ASP A 30 11.35 9.04 19.33
N MET A 31 10.64 8.89 18.21
CA MET A 31 9.19 8.79 18.12
C MET A 31 9.01 7.33 17.75
N GLY A 32 8.86 6.47 18.78
CA GLY A 32 8.79 5.01 18.63
C GLY A 32 8.16 4.65 17.30
N ILE A 33 8.98 4.10 16.39
CA ILE A 33 8.70 4.04 14.95
C ILE A 33 7.24 3.64 14.77
N LEU A 34 6.41 4.56 14.30
CA LEU A 34 5.07 4.21 13.85
C LEU A 34 5.27 3.33 12.63
N ILE A 35 5.42 2.02 12.84
CA ILE A 35 5.51 1.03 11.77
C ILE A 35 4.13 1.00 11.15
N LYS A 36 3.93 1.86 10.15
CA LYS A 36 2.76 1.86 9.28
C LYS A 36 2.61 0.45 8.72
N ARG A 37 1.50 -0.22 9.03
CA ARG A 37 1.22 -1.56 8.51
C ARG A 37 1.28 -1.49 6.99
N GLN A 38 2.02 -2.42 6.39
CA GLN A 38 2.06 -2.55 4.94
C GLN A 38 0.68 -2.94 4.41
N PRO A 39 0.30 -2.47 3.22
CA PRO A 39 -0.95 -2.87 2.61
C PRO A 39 -1.00 -4.40 2.44
N PRO A 40 -2.19 -5.03 2.59
CA PRO A 40 -2.37 -6.45 2.34
C PRO A 40 -1.91 -6.84 0.92
N PRO A 41 -1.42 -8.07 0.72
CA PRO A 41 -1.02 -8.58 -0.58
C PRO A 41 -2.24 -8.74 -1.49
N MET A 42 -1.97 -8.83 -2.80
CA MET A 42 -3.02 -9.09 -3.80
C MET A 42 -3.62 -10.49 -3.60
N PHE A 43 -4.93 -10.61 -3.85
CA PHE A 43 -5.68 -11.85 -3.70
C PHE A 43 -6.14 -12.39 -5.05
N LYS A 44 -5.68 -13.59 -5.40
CA LYS A 44 -5.96 -14.26 -6.68
C LYS A 44 -7.28 -15.01 -6.72
N GLY A 45 -7.86 -15.34 -5.56
CA GLY A 45 -9.10 -16.09 -5.45
C GLY A 45 -8.97 -17.47 -4.80
N ASP A 46 -7.85 -17.81 -4.15
CA ASP A 46 -7.72 -19.07 -3.41
C ASP A 46 -8.55 -19.02 -2.11
N VAL A 47 -9.54 -19.91 -2.01
CA VAL A 47 -10.42 -20.03 -0.83
C VAL A 47 -9.64 -20.30 0.46
N LYS A 48 -8.50 -21.01 0.38
CA LYS A 48 -7.66 -21.30 1.55
C LYS A 48 -7.04 -20.03 2.13
N GLU A 49 -6.73 -19.06 1.28
CA GLU A 49 -6.07 -17.81 1.66
C GLU A 49 -7.09 -16.69 1.98
N LEU A 50 -8.36 -16.86 1.58
CA LEU A 50 -9.41 -15.86 1.76
C LEU A 50 -9.54 -15.38 3.21
N ARG A 51 -9.57 -16.31 4.17
CA ARG A 51 -9.70 -15.96 5.59
C ARG A 51 -8.51 -15.11 6.07
N SER A 52 -7.30 -15.47 5.65
CA SER A 52 -6.10 -14.70 5.99
C SER A 52 -6.15 -13.30 5.37
N HIS A 53 -6.53 -13.21 4.10
CA HIS A 53 -6.67 -11.94 3.38
C HIS A 53 -7.68 -10.99 4.05
N LEU A 54 -8.85 -11.50 4.43
CA LEU A 54 -9.88 -10.72 5.13
C LEU A 54 -9.42 -10.21 6.50
N ILE A 55 -8.67 -11.04 7.26
CA ILE A 55 -8.09 -10.62 8.55
C ILE A 55 -7.08 -9.48 8.33
N GLN A 56 -6.25 -9.58 7.30
CA GLN A 56 -5.26 -8.55 6.98
C GLN A 56 -5.93 -7.23 6.54
N LEU A 57 -6.99 -7.30 5.73
CA LEU A 57 -7.81 -6.13 5.38
C LEU A 57 -8.43 -5.50 6.63
N LYS A 58 -9.05 -6.29 7.51
CA LYS A 58 -9.65 -5.80 8.76
C LYS A 58 -8.63 -5.11 9.65
N ALA A 59 -7.45 -5.71 9.80
CA ALA A 59 -6.38 -5.13 10.61
C ALA A 59 -5.84 -3.83 9.98
N TYR A 60 -5.71 -3.79 8.66
CA TYR A 60 -5.30 -2.58 7.94
C TYR A 60 -6.34 -1.46 8.11
N PHE A 61 -7.63 -1.74 7.94
CA PHE A 61 -8.67 -0.71 8.15
C PHE A 61 -8.71 -0.19 9.57
N LYS A 62 -8.45 -1.03 10.57
CA LYS A 62 -8.36 -0.63 11.98
C LYS A 62 -7.16 0.29 12.25
N ASP A 63 -6.03 0.04 11.60
CA ASP A 63 -4.83 0.89 11.77
C ASP A 63 -4.96 2.24 11.03
N TYR A 64 -5.88 2.33 10.06
CA TYR A 64 -6.12 3.53 9.23
C TYR A 64 -7.58 4.00 9.27
N GLU A 65 -8.24 3.94 10.43
CA GLU A 65 -9.67 4.29 10.59
C GLU A 65 -10.00 5.69 10.07
N ASN A 66 -9.12 6.67 10.30
CA ASN A 66 -9.29 8.04 9.80
C ASN A 66 -9.25 8.15 8.26
N THR A 67 -8.61 7.19 7.57
CA THR A 67 -8.54 7.14 6.10
C THR A 67 -9.72 6.36 5.52
N PHE A 68 -10.15 5.30 6.22
CA PHE A 68 -11.25 4.42 5.84
C PHE A 68 -12.48 4.64 6.74
N ASP A 69 -12.92 5.89 6.80
CA ASP A 69 -14.06 6.36 7.60
C ASP A 69 -15.42 5.84 7.11
N THR A 70 -15.49 5.39 5.86
CA THR A 70 -16.70 4.98 5.17
C THR A 70 -16.52 3.59 4.57
N ASP A 71 -17.61 2.82 4.55
CA ASP A 71 -17.58 1.47 4.01
C ASP A 71 -17.28 1.46 2.49
N GLU A 72 -17.69 2.51 1.77
CA GLU A 72 -17.29 2.73 0.38
C GLU A 72 -15.77 2.75 0.20
N LYS A 73 -15.04 3.52 1.02
CA LYS A 73 -13.58 3.59 0.94
C LYS A 73 -12.94 2.23 1.25
N LYS A 74 -13.50 1.47 2.19
CA LYS A 74 -13.03 0.11 2.52
C LYS A 74 -13.26 -0.85 1.35
N VAL A 75 -14.45 -0.85 0.76
CA VAL A 75 -14.80 -1.71 -0.39
C VAL A 75 -13.97 -1.34 -1.62
N ARG A 76 -13.78 -0.05 -1.90
CA ARG A 76 -12.90 0.43 -2.98
C ARG A 76 -11.45 -0.02 -2.77
N PHE A 77 -10.93 0.03 -1.54
CA PHE A 77 -9.58 -0.45 -1.28
C PHE A 77 -9.48 -1.97 -1.37
N ALA A 78 -10.41 -2.71 -0.78
CA ALA A 78 -10.43 -4.17 -0.83
C ALA A 78 -10.51 -4.67 -2.28
N SER A 79 -11.35 -4.05 -3.12
CA SER A 79 -11.46 -4.37 -4.54
C SER A 79 -10.17 -4.09 -5.32
N SER A 80 -9.42 -3.03 -4.97
CA SER A 80 -8.09 -2.77 -5.54
C SER A 80 -7.04 -3.83 -5.20
N ARG A 81 -7.30 -4.70 -4.22
CA ARG A 81 -6.43 -5.82 -3.81
C ARG A 81 -6.84 -7.15 -4.43
N LEU A 82 -7.82 -7.18 -5.32
CA LEU A 82 -8.21 -8.39 -6.05
C LEU A 82 -7.47 -8.48 -7.38
N GLU A 83 -7.08 -9.69 -7.76
CA GLU A 83 -6.50 -9.99 -9.08
C GLU A 83 -6.96 -11.36 -9.59
N GLY A 84 -6.62 -11.68 -10.84
CA GLY A 84 -6.89 -12.99 -11.41
C GLY A 84 -8.35 -13.41 -11.36
N THR A 85 -8.62 -14.61 -10.83
CA THR A 85 -9.97 -15.16 -10.70
C THR A 85 -10.81 -14.34 -9.71
N ALA A 86 -10.19 -13.81 -8.65
CA ALA A 86 -10.92 -13.02 -7.66
C ALA A 86 -11.57 -11.77 -8.26
N LEU A 87 -10.79 -11.05 -9.05
CA LEU A 87 -11.27 -9.86 -9.73
C LEU A 87 -12.37 -10.20 -10.73
N LYS A 88 -12.25 -11.32 -11.46
CA LYS A 88 -13.25 -11.72 -12.47
C LYS A 88 -14.65 -11.91 -11.87
N TRP A 89 -14.77 -12.58 -10.73
CA TRP A 89 -16.08 -12.77 -10.09
C TRP A 89 -16.58 -11.51 -9.39
N PHE A 90 -15.68 -10.64 -8.93
CA PHE A 90 -16.06 -9.40 -8.24
C PHE A 90 -16.45 -8.25 -9.18
N ARG A 91 -15.93 -8.23 -10.41
CA ARG A 91 -16.25 -7.19 -11.42
C ARG A 91 -17.75 -6.88 -11.57
N PRO A 92 -18.67 -7.84 -11.78
CA PRO A 92 -20.09 -7.51 -11.94
C PRO A 92 -20.70 -6.85 -10.69
N ILE A 93 -20.21 -7.23 -9.50
CA ILE A 93 -20.64 -6.63 -8.22
C ILE A 93 -20.11 -5.19 -8.14
N LEU A 94 -18.87 -4.97 -8.55
CA LEU A 94 -18.25 -3.64 -8.57
C LEU A 94 -18.91 -2.72 -9.60
N ASP A 95 -19.22 -3.20 -10.79
CA ASP A 95 -19.91 -2.43 -11.84
C ASP A 95 -21.30 -2.01 -11.33
N ASN A 96 -22.06 -2.94 -10.74
CA ASN A 96 -23.35 -2.62 -10.11
C ASN A 96 -23.21 -1.59 -8.97
N TYR A 97 -22.17 -1.71 -8.16
CA TYR A 97 -21.88 -0.78 -7.07
C TYR A 97 -21.56 0.63 -7.56
N LEU A 98 -20.83 0.76 -8.67
CA LEU A 98 -20.43 2.05 -9.26
C LEU A 98 -21.56 2.70 -10.07
N GLU A 99 -22.44 1.90 -10.67
CA GLU A 99 -23.55 2.38 -11.50
C GLU A 99 -24.81 2.73 -10.68
N SER A 100 -24.93 2.24 -9.45
CA SER A 100 -26.08 2.54 -8.61
C SER A 100 -25.96 3.95 -7.99
N PRO A 101 -26.94 4.85 -8.20
CA PRO A 101 -26.99 6.10 -7.45
C PRO A 101 -27.05 5.79 -5.96
N ALA A 102 -26.16 6.41 -5.18
CA ALA A 102 -25.94 6.17 -3.76
C ALA A 102 -27.25 5.89 -3.00
N GLY A 103 -27.50 4.63 -2.67
CA GLY A 103 -28.69 4.17 -1.94
C GLY A 103 -29.48 3.02 -2.57
N GLY A 104 -29.15 2.58 -3.79
CA GLY A 104 -29.90 1.55 -4.51
C GLY A 104 -29.17 0.23 -4.73
N ALA A 105 -28.41 -0.29 -3.75
CA ALA A 105 -27.86 -1.64 -3.83
C ALA A 105 -29.03 -2.65 -3.75
N GLN A 106 -29.72 -2.86 -4.88
CA GLN A 106 -30.81 -3.82 -5.00
C GLN A 106 -30.28 -5.22 -4.68
N GLU A 107 -31.03 -5.94 -3.85
CA GLU A 107 -30.85 -7.34 -3.45
C GLU A 107 -30.81 -8.30 -4.67
N ARG A 108 -29.75 -8.26 -5.48
CA ARG A 108 -29.54 -9.21 -6.58
C ARG A 108 -28.25 -10.03 -6.43
N THR A 109 -27.95 -10.43 -5.19
CA THR A 109 -26.82 -11.35 -4.92
C THR A 109 -27.25 -12.82 -4.88
N GLN A 110 -28.52 -13.17 -5.12
CA GLN A 110 -28.99 -14.55 -4.94
C GLN A 110 -28.92 -15.47 -6.17
N GLU A 111 -28.47 -15.04 -7.36
CA GLU A 111 -28.58 -15.89 -8.58
C GLU A 111 -27.26 -16.29 -9.27
N ILE A 112 -26.10 -16.27 -8.60
CA ILE A 112 -24.83 -16.66 -9.25
C ILE A 112 -24.49 -18.17 -9.09
N ASN A 113 -25.24 -18.94 -8.30
CA ASN A 113 -24.99 -20.37 -8.08
C ASN A 113 -25.79 -21.34 -8.99
N GLY A 114 -26.45 -20.85 -10.05
CA GLY A 114 -27.31 -21.68 -10.92
C GLY A 114 -26.77 -22.05 -12.31
N LEU A 115 -25.66 -21.47 -12.77
CA LEU A 115 -25.22 -21.57 -14.18
C LEU A 115 -23.97 -22.43 -14.43
N TYR A 116 -23.62 -23.31 -13.50
CA TYR A 116 -22.46 -24.21 -13.65
C TYR A 116 -22.76 -25.64 -13.17
N ILE A 117 -23.90 -26.20 -13.58
CA ILE A 117 -24.12 -27.66 -13.61
C ILE A 117 -24.92 -27.96 -14.88
N ASP A 118 -24.22 -28.31 -15.95
CA ASP A 118 -24.67 -29.26 -16.98
C ASP A 118 -23.44 -30.04 -17.46
#